data_AF-A0A2E2TBT8-F1
#
_entry.id   AF-A0A2E2TBT8-F1
#
_cell.length_a   1.000
_cell.length_b   1.000
_cell.length_c   1.000
_cell.angle_alpha   90.00
_cell.angle_beta   90.00
_cell.angle_gamma   90.00
#
_symmetry.space_group_name_H-M   'P 1'
#
loop_
_entity.id
_entity.type
_entity.pdbx_description
1 polymer ?
#
loop_
_entity_poly.entity_id
_entity_poly.type
_entity_poly.pdbx_seq_one_letter_code
_entity_poly.pdbx_strand_id
1 'polypeptide(L)' 'MTIDVNGIQELHIFSATGQEIKVDVNASQVDVSDFENGLYYIVAVADNATYRETFLVAH' A
#
# COMPACT_ATOMS: atom_id res chain seq x y z
N MET A 1 2.08 -11.65 -2.55
CA MET A 1 0.79 -11.27 -1.92
C MET A 1 0.34 -10.02 -2.63
N THR A 2 -0.95 -9.86 -2.95
CA THR A 2 -1.42 -8.70 -3.72
C THR A 2 -2.41 -7.87 -2.92
N ILE A 3 -2.37 -6.56 -3.08
CA ILE A 3 -3.36 -5.62 -2.56
C ILE A 3 -4.24 -5.16 -3.73
N ASP A 4 -5.56 -5.34 -3.62
CA ASP A 4 -6.52 -4.79 -4.59
C ASP A 4 -6.68 -3.28 -4.36
N VAL A 5 -6.48 -2.50 -5.42
CA VAL A 5 -6.46 -1.03 -5.38
C VAL A 5 -7.40 -0.43 -6.43
N ASN A 6 -8.35 -1.22 -6.93
CA ASN A 6 -9.33 -0.73 -7.90
C ASN A 6 -10.15 0.45 -7.33
N GLY A 7 -10.23 1.54 -8.09
CA GLY A 7 -10.89 2.78 -7.66
C GLY A 7 -10.04 3.69 -6.76
N ILE A 8 -8.82 3.28 -6.38
CA ILE A 8 -7.86 4.14 -5.69
C ILE A 8 -7.19 5.08 -6.70
N GLN A 9 -7.14 6.36 -6.37
CA GLN A 9 -6.57 7.42 -7.22
C GLN A 9 -5.11 7.70 -6.84
N GLU A 10 -4.80 7.66 -5.54
CA GLU A 10 -3.45 7.81 -5.01
C GLU A 10 -3.23 6.77 -3.91
N LEU A 11 -2.06 6.15 -3.90
CA LEU A 11 -1.68 5.15 -2.90
C LEU A 11 -0.24 5.38 -2.47
N HIS A 12 -0.04 5.48 -1.16
CA HIS A 12 1.26 5.56 -0.53
C HIS A 12 1.38 4.43 0.49
N ILE A 13 2.50 3.72 0.45
CA ILE A 13 2.80 2.67 1.42
C ILE A 13 4.10 3.04 2.13
N PHE A 14 4.09 2.96 3.46
CA PHE A 14 5.23 3.28 4.30
C PHE A 14 5.63 2.07 5.13
N SER A 15 6.94 1.84 5.27
CA SER A 15 7.44 0.90 6.27
C SER A 15 7.23 1.44 7.68
N ALA A 16 7.40 0.58 8.70
CA ALA A 16 7.35 0.99 10.11
C ALA A 16 8.39 2.07 10.49
N THR A 17 9.45 2.26 9.70
CA THR A 17 10.44 3.32 9.91
C THR A 17 10.08 4.64 9.21
N GLY A 18 8.95 4.69 8.50
CA GLY A 18 8.47 5.86 7.76
C GLY A 18 9.05 5.99 6.36
N GLN A 19 9.78 4.98 5.86
CA GLN A 19 10.25 4.97 4.48
C GLN A 19 9.09 4.69 3.53
N GLU A 20 8.86 5.58 2.57
CA GLU A 20 7.89 5.35 1.50
C GLU A 20 8.41 4.30 0.51
N ILE A 21 7.57 3.30 0.22
CA ILE A 21 7.77 2.32 -0.83
C ILE A 21 6.96 2.75 -2.03
N LYS A 22 7.68 3.04 -3.13
CA LYS A 22 7.04 3.39 -4.40
C LYS A 22 6.35 2.16 -4.98
N VAL A 23 5.08 2.32 -5.30
CA VAL A 23 4.24 1.30 -5.93
C VAL A 23 3.61 1.89 -7.19
N ASP A 24 3.39 1.04 -8.20
CA ASP A 24 2.71 1.47 -9.43
C ASP A 24 1.20 1.45 -9.20
N VAL A 25 0.60 2.64 -9.18
CA VAL A 25 -0.83 2.85 -8.93
C VAL A 25 -1.69 2.81 -10.19
N ASN A 26 -1.08 2.72 -11.38
CA ASN A 26 -1.84 2.55 -12.62
C ASN A 26 -2.35 1.11 -12.81
N ALA A 27 -2.00 0.20 -11.89
CA ALA A 27 -2.46 -1.17 -11.86
C ALA A 27 -3.68 -1.32 -10.94
N SER A 28 -4.59 -2.23 -11.27
CA SER A 28 -5.71 -2.60 -10.39
C SER A 28 -5.26 -3.35 -9.13
N GLN A 29 -4.01 -3.81 -9.10
CA GLN A 29 -3.41 -4.53 -7.99
C GLN A 29 -1.95 -4.13 -7.81
N VAL A 30 -1.52 -4.08 -6.55
CA VAL A 30 -0.11 -3.92 -6.18
C VAL A 30 0.43 -5.25 -5.67
N ASP A 31 1.51 -5.74 -6.27
CA ASP A 31 2.24 -6.88 -5.73
C ASP A 31 3.18 -6.41 -4.60
N VAL A 32 3.04 -7.04 -3.44
CA VAL A 32 3.86 -6.78 -2.25
C VAL A 32 4.68 -8.01 -1.88
N SER A 33 4.89 -8.92 -2.83
CA SER A 33 5.76 -10.10 -2.67
C SER A 33 7.23 -9.74 -2.38
N ASP A 34 7.70 -8.62 -2.91
CA ASP A 34 9.07 -8.13 -2.69
C ASP A 34 9.23 -7.32 -1.39
N PHE A 35 8.18 -7.19 -0.59
CA PHE A 35 8.25 -6.46 0.68
C PHE A 35 8.97 -7.31 1.72
N GLU A 36 9.85 -6.68 2.49
CA GLU A 36 10.48 -7.34 3.63
C GLU A 36 9.45 -7.69 4.72
N ASN A 37 9.77 -8.67 5.57
CA ASN A 37 8.93 -8.99 6.72
C ASN A 37 8.83 -7.76 7.64
N GLY A 38 7.61 -7.30 7.93
CA GLY A 38 7.42 -6.09 8.72
C GLY A 38 6.00 -5.55 8.72
N LEU A 39 5.77 -4.54 9.57
CA LEU A 39 4.56 -3.75 9.60
C LEU A 39 4.64 -2.61 8.58
N TYR A 40 3.53 -2.39 7.89
CA TYR A 40 3.39 -1.37 6.85
C TYR A 40 2.12 -0.57 7.06
N TYR A 41 2.19 0.70 6.69
CA TYR A 41 1.11 1.67 6.79
C TYR A 41 0.71 2.16 5.40
N ILE A 42 -0.58 2.13 5.09
CA ILE A 42 -1.15 2.54 3.82
C ILE A 42 -1.90 3.85 4.01
N VAL A 43 -1.71 4.76 3.06
CA VAL A 43 -2.60 5.91 2.84
C VAL A 43 -3.13 5.82 1.42
N ALA A 44 -4.45 5.74 1.28
CA ALA A 44 -5.12 5.67 -0.01
C ALA A 44 -6.11 6.82 -0.16
N VAL A 45 -6.20 7.39 -1.35
CA VAL A 45 -7.20 8.41 -1.71
C VAL A 45 -8.16 7.81 -2.73
N ALA A 46 -9.45 7.82 -2.40
CA ALA A 46 -10.52 7.41 -3.31
C ALA A 46 -11.77 8.25 -3.04
N ASP A 47 -12.46 8.66 -4.10
CA ASP A 47 -13.73 9.40 -4.02
C ASP A 47 -13.71 10.61 -3.07
N ASN A 48 -12.64 11.42 -3.14
CA ASN A 48 -12.39 12.58 -2.26
C ASN A 48 -12.28 12.24 -0.76
N ALA A 49 -12.09 10.96 -0.41
CA ALA A 49 -11.83 10.51 0.95
C ALA A 49 -10.42 9.93 1.08
N THR A 50 -9.84 10.04 2.28
CA THR A 50 -8.56 9.44 2.63
C THR A 50 -8.80 8.26 3.56
N TYR A 51 -8.31 7.08 3.14
CA TYR A 51 -8.34 5.84 3.89
C TYR A 51 -6.95 5.53 4.43
N ARG A 52 -6.89 4.94 5.62
CA ARG A 52 -5.65 4.63 6.34
C ARG A 52 -5.74 3.25 6.94
N GLU A 53 -4.76 2.41 6.65
CA GLU A 53 -4.75 1.02 7.12
C GLU A 53 -3.33 0.57 7.47
N THR A 54 -3.23 -0.50 8.27
CA THR A 54 -1.96 -1.13 8.63
C THR A 54 -2.03 -2.62 8.29
N PHE A 55 -0.96 -3.15 7.69
CA PHE A 55 -0.85 -4.58 7.39
C PHE A 55 0.52 -5.14 7.80
N LEU A 56 0.55 -6.45 8.06
CA LEU A 56 1.76 -7.19 8.38
C LEU A 56 2.14 -8.04 7.17
N VAL A 57 3.39 -7.91 6.72
CA VAL A 57 4.03 -8.85 5.80
C VAL A 57 4.85 -9.84 6.62
N ALA A 58 4.54 -11.12 6.47
CA ALA A 58 5.30 -12.21 7.07
C ALA A 58 5.28 -13.41 6.11
N HIS A 59 6.46 -13.74 5.57
CA HIS A 59 6.69 -14.87 4.68
C HIS A 59 7.36 -16.05 5.40
#